data_AF-A0AAU3YTP7-F1
#
_entry.id   AF-A0AAU3YTP7-F1
#
_cell.length_a   1.000
_cell.length_b   1.000
_cell.length_c   1.000
_cell.angle_alpha   90.00
_cell.angle_beta   90.00
_cell.angle_gamma   90.00
#
_symmetry.space_group_name_H-M   'P 1'
#
loop_
_entity.id
_entity.type
_entity.pdbx_description
1 polymer ?
#
loop_
_entity_poly.entity_id
_entity_poly.type
_entity_poly.pdbx_seq_one_letter_code
_entity_poly.pdbx_strand_id
1 'polypeptide(L)'
;MHQRILTLPDSPDRFAITSRPSPTLTDRVRLLPDGMNTGHATVVRAHQVRPGDVVIAFFTEHAQNPQGTRHAIHLEEAFTANPHPDAACPCQDCDACEAQTEHDAAPDRYICLAPADTTTDCHIVYRNTPVAIIPATRAAAFPPLHTAPLLPDLFTLDEEHGPYEALPVARSWGPFDAISVTRSTAEQITTDLTTSPAGRHLTCRWLHDTLLIVSDPRQRTDPGRPGRIIEPDADGRYQIGGLWRWEEWPDDAATD
;
A
#
# COMPACT_ATOMS: atom_id res chain seq x y z
N MET A 1 20.08 10.72 1.16
CA MET A 1 19.59 9.35 1.46
C MET A 1 20.71 8.55 2.12
N HIS A 2 20.43 7.88 3.24
CA HIS A 2 21.40 6.97 3.85
C HIS A 2 21.29 5.59 3.19
N GLN A 3 22.42 5.10 2.69
CA GLN A 3 22.56 3.77 2.11
C GLN A 3 23.39 2.90 3.04
N ARG A 4 22.96 1.66 3.26
CA ARG A 4 23.67 0.64 4.04
C ARG A 4 23.99 -0.55 3.14
N ILE A 5 25.16 -1.14 3.34
CA ILE A 5 25.57 -2.36 2.66
C ILE A 5 25.38 -3.53 3.62
N LEU A 6 24.66 -4.55 3.16
CA LEU A 6 24.48 -5.83 3.81
C LEU A 6 25.28 -6.90 3.07
N THR A 7 25.65 -7.96 3.77
CA THR A 7 26.45 -9.07 3.23
C THR A 7 25.81 -10.40 3.62
N LEU A 8 25.79 -11.35 2.69
CA LEU A 8 25.46 -12.75 2.97
C LEU A 8 26.76 -13.53 3.23
N PRO A 9 26.83 -14.38 4.27
CA PRO A 9 28.07 -15.12 4.59
C PRO A 9 28.65 -15.95 3.43
N ASP A 10 27.79 -16.51 2.58
CA ASP A 10 28.17 -17.40 1.46
C ASP A 10 27.98 -16.73 0.09
N SER A 11 28.12 -15.41 0.01
CA SER A 11 28.02 -14.66 -1.24
C SER A 11 29.12 -13.61 -1.34
N PRO A 12 29.78 -13.47 -2.50
CA PRO A 12 30.66 -12.33 -2.76
C PRO A 12 29.87 -11.03 -3.03
N ASP A 13 28.56 -11.14 -3.30
CA ASP A 13 27.71 -9.98 -3.62
C ASP A 13 27.53 -9.05 -2.43
N ARG A 14 27.37 -7.76 -2.74
CA ARG A 14 27.05 -6.72 -1.77
C ARG A 14 25.61 -6.26 -1.98
N PHE A 15 24.87 -6.11 -0.89
CA PHE A 15 23.44 -5.82 -0.95
C PHE A 15 23.17 -4.42 -0.41
N ALA A 16 22.92 -3.47 -1.32
CA ALA A 16 22.65 -2.09 -0.98
C ALA A 16 21.18 -1.89 -0.61
N ILE A 17 20.90 -1.40 0.59
CA ILE A 17 19.56 -0.99 1.02
C ILE A 17 19.58 0.48 1.44
N THR A 18 18.60 1.24 0.95
CA THR A 18 18.39 2.65 1.33
C THR A 18 17.36 2.75 2.45
N SER A 19 17.21 3.94 3.05
CA SER A 19 15.95 4.27 3.74
C SER A 19 14.76 4.02 2.81
N ARG A 20 13.63 3.54 3.36
CA ARG A 20 12.39 3.46 2.58
C ARG A 20 12.05 4.87 2.07
N PRO A 21 11.71 5.04 0.78
CA PRO A 21 11.29 6.33 0.27
C PRO A 21 10.05 6.81 1.03
N SER A 22 9.89 8.12 1.13
CA SER A 22 8.63 8.68 1.61
C SER A 22 7.53 8.24 0.65
N PRO A 23 6.34 7.86 1.16
CA PRO A 23 5.25 7.42 0.31
C PRO A 23 4.87 8.58 -0.62
N THR A 24 5.12 8.38 -1.91
CA THR A 24 4.61 9.20 -2.99
C THR A 24 3.53 8.41 -3.72
N LEU A 25 2.65 9.09 -4.44
CA LEU A 25 1.66 8.43 -5.31
C LEU A 25 2.31 7.51 -6.35
N THR A 26 3.53 7.83 -6.79
CA THR A 26 4.24 7.05 -7.81
C THR A 26 4.95 5.82 -7.23
N ASP A 27 5.59 5.95 -6.07
CA ASP A 27 6.41 4.87 -5.53
C ASP A 27 5.59 3.86 -4.71
N ARG A 28 4.41 4.25 -4.20
CA ARG A 28 3.49 3.43 -3.35
C ARG A 28 4.19 2.63 -2.24
N VAL A 29 5.35 3.07 -1.74
CA VAL A 29 6.07 2.38 -0.67
C VAL A 29 5.56 2.84 0.70
N ARG A 30 4.81 1.96 1.39
CA ARG A 30 4.31 2.20 2.74
C ARG A 30 5.46 2.31 3.73
N LEU A 31 5.36 3.25 4.67
CA LEU A 31 6.30 3.37 5.76
C LEU A 31 6.26 2.14 6.67
N LEU A 32 7.34 1.91 7.42
CA LEU A 32 7.33 0.93 8.51
C LEU A 32 6.72 1.58 9.77
N PRO A 33 6.23 0.77 10.73
CA PRO A 33 5.73 1.28 12.00
C PRO A 33 6.76 2.12 12.75
N ASP A 34 6.27 2.98 13.65
CA ASP A 34 7.11 3.89 14.43
C ASP A 34 8.30 3.19 15.09
N GLY A 35 9.48 3.77 14.90
CA GLY A 35 10.76 3.23 15.37
C GLY A 35 11.34 2.11 14.50
N MET A 36 10.55 1.41 13.69
CA MET A 36 11.03 0.37 12.79
C MET A 36 11.62 1.00 11.51
N ASN A 37 12.83 0.61 11.11
CA ASN A 37 13.52 1.17 9.95
C ASN A 37 14.53 0.20 9.32
N THR A 38 15.12 0.56 8.17
CA THR A 38 16.07 -0.29 7.43
C THR A 38 17.43 -0.48 8.13
N GLY A 39 17.72 0.29 9.18
CA GLY A 39 18.82 0.03 10.09
C GLY A 39 18.67 -1.27 10.88
N HIS A 40 17.44 -1.80 10.98
CA HIS A 40 17.14 -3.08 11.63
C HIS A 40 17.22 -4.27 10.67
N ALA A 41 17.40 -4.00 9.37
CA ALA A 41 17.37 -5.03 8.36
C ALA A 41 18.65 -5.89 8.34
N THR A 42 18.48 -7.14 7.94
CA THR A 42 19.52 -8.08 7.56
C THR A 42 19.16 -8.71 6.22
N VAL A 43 20.17 -9.14 5.46
CA VAL A 43 19.93 -9.89 4.22
C VAL A 43 20.01 -11.38 4.51
N VAL A 44 19.04 -12.14 4.00
CA VAL A 44 18.99 -13.61 4.04
C VAL A 44 18.62 -14.15 2.66
N ARG A 45 18.78 -15.45 2.43
CA ARG A 45 18.15 -16.10 1.27
C ARG A 45 16.67 -16.38 1.58
N ALA A 46 15.82 -16.38 0.57
CA ALA A 46 14.38 -16.57 0.73
C ALA A 46 14.03 -17.83 1.55
N HIS A 47 14.73 -18.95 1.31
CA HIS A 47 14.53 -20.19 2.10
C HIS A 47 14.96 -20.12 3.56
N GLN A 48 15.65 -19.06 3.97
CA GLN A 48 16.11 -18.83 5.35
C GLN A 48 15.19 -17.89 6.12
N VAL A 49 14.22 -17.25 5.44
CA VAL A 49 13.17 -16.46 6.08
C VAL A 49 12.39 -17.39 7.02
N ARG A 50 12.10 -16.92 8.23
CA ARG A 50 11.38 -17.66 9.27
C ARG A 50 9.99 -17.07 9.49
N PRO A 51 9.05 -17.86 10.04
CA PRO A 51 7.79 -17.32 10.52
C PRO A 51 8.02 -16.15 11.48
N GLY A 52 7.33 -15.03 11.23
CA GLY A 52 7.43 -13.80 12.03
C GLY A 52 8.51 -12.81 11.57
N ASP A 53 9.40 -13.18 10.65
CA ASP A 53 10.33 -12.21 10.05
C ASP A 53 9.53 -11.21 9.20
N VAL A 54 9.89 -9.93 9.24
CA VAL A 54 9.24 -8.91 8.41
C VAL A 54 10.02 -8.74 7.12
N VAL A 55 9.41 -9.03 5.98
CA VAL A 55 10.03 -8.83 4.66
C VAL A 55 9.78 -7.39 4.21
N ILE A 56 10.84 -6.67 3.84
CA ILE A 56 10.75 -5.25 3.49
C ILE A 56 11.23 -4.92 2.07
N ALA A 57 12.07 -5.77 1.48
CA ALA A 57 12.59 -5.57 0.14
C ALA A 57 13.14 -6.86 -0.47
N PHE A 58 13.10 -6.96 -1.79
CA PHE A 58 13.91 -7.90 -2.58
C PHE A 58 15.15 -7.20 -3.15
N PHE A 59 16.11 -7.93 -3.70
CA PHE A 59 17.23 -7.32 -4.42
C PHE A 59 17.22 -7.70 -5.89
N THR A 60 17.59 -6.76 -6.77
CA THR A 60 17.70 -6.97 -8.23
C THR A 60 18.45 -8.26 -8.55
N GLU A 61 18.02 -9.04 -9.54
CA GLU A 61 18.62 -10.35 -9.88
C GLU A 61 20.11 -10.26 -10.22
N HIS A 62 20.48 -9.21 -10.95
CA HIS A 62 21.84 -8.95 -11.38
C HIS A 62 22.40 -7.70 -10.70
N ALA A 63 23.71 -7.75 -10.43
CA ALA A 63 24.43 -6.55 -10.06
C ALA A 63 24.45 -5.60 -11.26
N GLN A 64 24.05 -4.35 -11.03
CA GLN A 64 24.05 -3.33 -12.07
C GLN A 64 25.48 -2.81 -12.37
N ASN A 65 26.46 -3.22 -11.57
CA ASN A 65 27.84 -2.76 -11.70
C ASN A 65 28.86 -3.92 -11.63
N PRO A 66 30.08 -3.71 -12.15
CA PRO A 66 31.17 -4.71 -12.10
C PRO A 66 31.60 -5.08 -10.67
N GLN A 67 31.17 -4.31 -9.68
CA GLN A 67 31.52 -4.47 -8.27
C GLN A 67 30.57 -5.42 -7.53
N GLY A 68 29.62 -6.05 -8.22
CA GLY A 68 28.73 -7.06 -7.64
C GLY A 68 27.73 -6.49 -6.64
N THR A 69 27.38 -5.20 -6.76
CA THR A 69 26.39 -4.59 -5.85
C THR A 69 24.98 -4.74 -6.41
N ARG A 70 24.11 -5.35 -5.63
CA ARG A 70 22.68 -5.54 -5.92
C ARG A 70 21.88 -4.54 -5.08
N HIS A 71 20.90 -3.89 -5.69
CA HIS A 71 20.12 -2.84 -5.05
C HIS A 71 18.77 -3.38 -4.57
N ALA A 72 18.36 -2.93 -3.39
CA ALA A 72 17.07 -3.27 -2.82
C ALA A 72 15.94 -2.61 -3.63
N ILE A 73 14.93 -3.40 -3.97
CA ILE A 73 13.61 -2.97 -4.44
C ILE A 73 12.69 -3.10 -3.23
N HIS A 74 12.32 -1.97 -2.64
CA HIS A 74 11.41 -1.96 -1.49
C HIS A 74 10.05 -2.49 -1.91
N LEU A 75 9.46 -3.35 -1.08
CA LEU A 75 8.07 -3.74 -1.25
C LEU A 75 7.17 -2.54 -0.99
N GLU A 76 6.10 -2.41 -1.78
CA GLU A 76 5.04 -1.44 -1.53
C GLU A 76 4.51 -1.59 -0.10
N GLU A 77 4.10 -2.81 0.25
CA GLU A 77 3.73 -3.17 1.62
C GLU A 77 4.70 -4.19 2.21
N ALA A 78 5.31 -3.84 3.35
CA ALA A 78 6.06 -4.81 4.14
C ALA A 78 5.08 -5.75 4.83
N PHE A 79 5.42 -7.04 4.90
CA PHE A 79 4.55 -8.06 5.51
C PHE A 79 5.32 -8.94 6.49
N THR A 80 4.57 -9.51 7.45
CA THR A 80 5.12 -10.53 8.35
C THR A 80 5.08 -11.87 7.64
N ALA A 81 6.23 -12.50 7.42
CA ALA A 81 6.32 -13.73 6.67
C ALA A 81 5.80 -14.94 7.46
N ASN A 82 5.10 -15.80 6.74
CA ASN A 82 4.75 -17.16 7.10
C ASN A 82 5.18 -18.07 5.94
N PRO A 83 6.47 -18.45 5.85
CA PRO A 83 7.02 -19.12 4.68
C PRO A 83 6.50 -20.56 4.55
N HIS A 84 6.14 -20.96 3.33
CA HIS A 84 5.68 -22.30 2.99
C HIS A 84 6.49 -22.89 1.83
N PRO A 85 6.69 -24.23 1.79
CA PRO A 85 7.03 -24.90 0.54
C PRO A 85 6.03 -24.54 -0.56
N ASP A 86 6.50 -24.45 -1.81
CA ASP A 86 5.67 -24.08 -2.96
C ASP A 86 4.39 -24.94 -3.07
N ALA A 87 4.54 -26.26 -2.99
CA ALA A 87 3.43 -27.23 -2.99
C ALA A 87 2.44 -27.09 -1.82
N ALA A 88 2.74 -26.26 -0.83
CA ALA A 88 1.90 -25.97 0.33
C ALA A 88 1.54 -24.48 0.44
N CYS A 89 1.63 -23.69 -0.65
CA CYS A 89 1.17 -22.30 -0.59
C CYS A 89 -0.30 -22.26 -0.13
N PRO A 90 -0.65 -21.43 0.86
CA PRO A 90 -2.06 -21.21 1.24
C PRO A 90 -2.85 -20.49 0.15
N CYS A 91 -2.17 -19.87 -0.81
CA CYS A 91 -2.71 -19.09 -1.91
C CYS A 91 -3.12 -19.93 -3.14
N GLN A 92 -3.53 -21.19 -2.96
CA GLN A 92 -3.90 -22.05 -4.08
C GLN A 92 -4.87 -21.31 -5.03
N ASP A 93 -4.55 -21.33 -6.33
CA ASP A 93 -5.28 -20.67 -7.41
C ASP A 93 -5.13 -19.14 -7.50
N CYS A 94 -4.05 -18.54 -6.98
CA CYS A 94 -3.69 -17.17 -7.36
C CYS A 94 -2.86 -17.13 -8.65
N ASP A 95 -2.96 -16.04 -9.42
CA ASP A 95 -2.23 -15.84 -10.68
C ASP A 95 -0.72 -16.11 -10.57
N ALA A 96 -0.12 -15.78 -9.40
CA ALA A 96 1.28 -16.05 -9.15
C ALA A 96 1.62 -17.56 -9.09
N CYS A 97 0.71 -18.39 -8.56
CA CYS A 97 0.86 -19.85 -8.57
C CYS A 97 0.70 -20.43 -9.98
N GLU A 98 -0.23 -19.88 -10.77
CA GLU A 98 -0.50 -20.35 -12.13
C GLU A 98 0.72 -20.13 -13.05
N ALA A 99 1.32 -18.94 -13.00
CA ALA A 99 2.50 -18.60 -13.81
C ALA A 99 3.70 -19.55 -13.61
N GLN A 100 3.85 -20.13 -12.41
CA GLN A 100 4.93 -21.09 -12.14
C GLN A 100 4.69 -22.46 -12.76
N THR A 101 3.44 -22.91 -12.76
CA THR A 101 3.05 -24.21 -13.32
C THR A 101 3.32 -24.26 -14.82
N GLU A 102 3.21 -23.12 -15.52
CA GLU A 102 3.48 -23.01 -16.95
C GLU A 102 4.95 -23.24 -17.34
N HIS A 103 5.89 -23.06 -16.41
CA HIS A 103 7.33 -23.06 -16.72
C HIS A 103 8.04 -24.38 -16.41
N ASP A 104 7.31 -25.46 -16.08
CA ASP A 104 7.84 -26.81 -15.74
C ASP A 104 8.99 -26.78 -14.72
N ALA A 105 9.02 -25.75 -13.88
CA ALA A 105 10.10 -25.57 -12.93
C ALA A 105 9.88 -26.49 -11.73
N ALA A 106 10.94 -27.17 -11.30
CA ALA A 106 10.84 -28.10 -10.18
C ALA A 106 10.35 -27.36 -8.91
N PRO A 107 9.31 -27.85 -8.21
CA PRO A 107 8.67 -27.15 -7.09
C PRO A 107 9.60 -26.96 -5.89
N ASP A 108 10.71 -27.70 -5.83
CA ASP A 108 11.75 -27.54 -4.81
C ASP A 108 12.64 -26.32 -5.01
N ARG A 109 12.50 -25.57 -6.12
CA ARG A 109 13.29 -24.37 -6.44
C ARG A 109 12.70 -23.09 -5.87
N TYR A 110 11.41 -23.09 -5.54
CA TYR A 110 10.70 -21.92 -5.05
C TYR A 110 10.33 -22.05 -3.58
N ILE A 111 10.03 -20.91 -2.97
CA ILE A 111 9.41 -20.81 -1.67
C ILE A 111 8.31 -19.77 -1.74
N CYS A 112 7.17 -20.09 -1.15
CA CYS A 112 6.12 -19.12 -0.92
C CYS A 112 6.46 -18.31 0.34
N LEU A 113 6.57 -16.99 0.20
CA LEU A 113 6.60 -16.05 1.31
C LEU A 113 5.20 -15.46 1.48
N ALA A 114 4.32 -16.22 2.15
CA ALA A 114 2.97 -15.76 2.42
C ALA A 114 2.97 -14.72 3.55
N PRO A 115 2.18 -13.64 3.43
CA PRO A 115 1.81 -12.79 4.55
C PRO A 115 1.11 -13.58 5.65
N ALA A 116 1.39 -13.25 6.91
CA ALA A 116 0.76 -13.90 8.06
C ALA A 116 -0.68 -13.41 8.30
N ASP A 117 -0.96 -12.17 7.96
CA ASP A 117 -2.29 -11.61 7.74
C ASP A 117 -2.65 -11.78 6.26
N THR A 118 -3.81 -12.36 5.95
CA THR A 118 -4.22 -12.73 4.59
C THR A 118 -4.59 -11.51 3.72
N THR A 119 -3.97 -10.36 3.95
CA THR A 119 -4.31 -9.06 3.34
C THR A 119 -3.50 -8.74 2.11
N THR A 120 -2.42 -9.48 1.86
CA THR A 120 -1.49 -9.22 0.75
C THR A 120 -1.26 -10.51 -0.02
N ASP A 121 -0.95 -10.38 -1.31
CA ASP A 121 -0.64 -11.53 -2.15
C ASP A 121 0.62 -12.27 -1.67
N CYS A 122 0.66 -13.57 -1.92
CA CYS A 122 1.84 -14.37 -1.63
C CYS A 122 2.95 -14.07 -2.65
N HIS A 123 4.17 -13.91 -2.16
CA HIS A 123 5.34 -13.78 -3.04
C HIS A 123 5.98 -15.16 -3.26
N ILE A 124 5.87 -15.70 -4.47
CA ILE A 124 6.56 -16.94 -4.84
C ILE A 124 7.89 -16.59 -5.51
N VAL A 125 8.99 -16.94 -4.84
CA VAL A 125 10.34 -16.53 -5.26
C VAL A 125 11.30 -17.70 -5.26
N TYR A 126 12.38 -17.60 -6.05
CA TYR A 126 13.45 -18.60 -5.98
C TYR A 126 14.01 -18.69 -4.56
N ARG A 127 14.26 -19.91 -4.09
CA ARG A 127 14.78 -20.17 -2.74
C ARG A 127 16.08 -19.43 -2.42
N ASN A 128 16.90 -19.19 -3.44
CA ASN A 128 18.19 -18.51 -3.30
C ASN A 128 18.12 -17.00 -3.52
N THR A 129 16.93 -16.45 -3.82
CA THR A 129 16.72 -15.01 -3.93
C THR A 129 17.12 -14.33 -2.62
N PRO A 130 18.02 -13.34 -2.66
CA PRO A 130 18.34 -12.53 -1.49
C PRO A 130 17.15 -11.63 -1.14
N VAL A 131 16.84 -11.56 0.15
CA VAL A 131 15.70 -10.83 0.71
C VAL A 131 16.18 -10.00 1.90
N ALA A 132 15.73 -8.75 1.98
CA ALA A 132 15.93 -7.93 3.17
C ALA A 132 14.80 -8.18 4.16
N ILE A 133 15.16 -8.62 5.36
CA ILE A 133 14.21 -8.85 6.46
C ILE A 133 14.56 -8.04 7.69
N ILE A 134 13.57 -7.75 8.53
CA ILE A 134 13.77 -7.42 9.94
C ILE A 134 13.45 -8.69 10.73
N PRO A 135 14.44 -9.31 11.40
CA PRO A 135 14.24 -10.57 12.10
C PRO A 135 13.10 -10.50 13.12
N ALA A 136 12.33 -11.58 13.27
CA ALA A 136 11.15 -11.64 14.13
C ALA A 136 11.41 -11.15 15.57
N THR A 137 12.55 -11.54 16.14
CA THR A 137 12.98 -11.14 17.49
C THR A 137 13.17 -9.62 17.62
N ARG A 138 13.57 -8.95 16.54
CA ARG A 138 13.70 -7.50 16.48
C ARG A 138 12.38 -6.84 16.12
N ALA A 139 11.61 -7.40 15.19
CA ALA A 139 10.30 -6.89 14.78
C ALA A 139 9.32 -6.82 15.96
N ALA A 140 9.35 -7.80 16.87
CA ALA A 140 8.50 -7.87 18.05
C ALA A 140 8.68 -6.69 19.05
N ALA A 141 9.73 -5.89 18.91
CA ALA A 141 9.96 -4.71 19.74
C ALA A 141 9.27 -3.43 19.22
N PHE A 142 8.59 -3.51 18.07
CA PHE A 142 7.92 -2.38 17.42
C PHE A 142 6.41 -2.61 17.37
N PRO A 143 5.61 -1.55 17.11
CA PRO A 143 4.21 -1.72 16.81
C PRO A 143 4.00 -2.66 15.60
N PRO A 144 2.87 -3.39 15.54
CA PRO A 144 2.55 -4.27 14.41
C PRO A 144 2.56 -3.53 13.07
N LEU A 145 2.89 -4.22 11.96
CA LEU A 145 2.94 -3.61 10.61
C LEU A 145 1.65 -2.89 10.22
N HIS A 146 0.53 -3.44 10.66
CA HIS A 146 -0.78 -2.90 10.38
C HIS A 146 -0.98 -1.49 10.99
N THR A 147 -0.19 -1.07 11.99
CA THR A 147 -0.25 0.29 12.55
C THR A 147 0.59 1.30 11.79
N ALA A 148 1.31 0.90 10.73
CA ALA A 148 2.03 1.84 9.88
C ALA A 148 1.05 2.85 9.23
N PRO A 149 1.50 4.08 8.91
CA PRO A 149 0.69 5.04 8.16
C PRO A 149 0.15 4.42 6.86
N LEU A 150 -1.10 4.71 6.52
CA LEU A 150 -1.70 4.29 5.24
C LEU A 150 -1.05 5.07 4.09
N LEU A 151 -1.03 4.46 2.90
CA LEU A 151 -0.61 5.14 1.69
C LEU A 151 -1.68 6.15 1.26
N PRO A 152 -1.26 7.32 0.72
CA PRO A 152 -2.18 8.13 -0.06
C PRO A 152 -2.59 7.35 -1.31
N ASP A 153 -3.84 7.52 -1.70
CA ASP A 153 -4.46 6.93 -2.88
C ASP A 153 -5.22 8.01 -3.67
N LEU A 154 -5.61 7.67 -4.90
CA LEU A 154 -6.27 8.57 -5.83
C LEU A 154 -7.74 8.22 -6.01
N PHE A 155 -8.60 9.21 -5.76
CA PHE A 155 -10.06 9.06 -5.86
C PHE A 155 -10.65 10.03 -6.87
N THR A 156 -11.71 9.63 -7.56
CA THR A 156 -12.49 10.53 -8.44
C THR A 156 -13.96 10.56 -8.05
N LEU A 157 -14.62 11.69 -8.37
CA LEU A 157 -16.08 11.77 -8.31
C LEU A 157 -16.72 11.12 -9.56
N ASP A 158 -16.08 11.32 -10.69
CA ASP A 158 -16.43 10.85 -12.03
C ASP A 158 -15.22 11.05 -12.97
N GLU A 159 -15.39 10.77 -14.27
CA GLU A 159 -14.35 10.90 -15.31
C GLU A 159 -13.78 12.33 -15.47
N GLU A 160 -14.49 13.38 -15.04
CA GLU A 160 -14.10 14.78 -15.24
C GLU A 160 -13.55 15.45 -13.97
N HIS A 161 -13.72 14.83 -12.80
CA HIS A 161 -13.45 15.47 -11.51
C HIS A 161 -12.54 14.61 -10.60
N GLY A 162 -11.26 14.99 -10.58
CA GLY A 162 -10.17 14.39 -9.81
C GLY A 162 -8.90 14.26 -10.67
N PRO A 163 -7.93 13.40 -10.29
CA PRO A 163 -7.92 12.58 -9.09
C PRO A 163 -7.55 13.39 -7.83
N TYR A 164 -8.16 13.04 -6.70
CA TYR A 164 -7.88 13.63 -5.39
C TYR A 164 -6.97 12.71 -4.58
N GLU A 165 -5.86 13.25 -4.09
CA GLU A 165 -5.01 12.56 -3.12
C GLU A 165 -5.73 12.49 -1.76
N ALA A 166 -5.97 11.27 -1.27
CA ALA A 166 -6.57 11.05 0.04
C ALA A 166 -5.99 9.83 0.75
N LEU A 167 -6.12 9.79 2.07
CA LEU A 167 -5.86 8.58 2.85
C LEU A 167 -7.17 7.79 2.98
N PRO A 168 -7.23 6.51 2.61
CA PRO A 168 -8.42 5.70 2.88
C PRO A 168 -8.67 5.62 4.40
N VAL A 169 -9.91 5.80 4.87
CA VAL A 169 -10.23 5.78 6.31
C VAL A 169 -10.32 4.33 6.83
N ALA A 170 -10.77 3.41 5.98
CA ALA A 170 -10.83 1.98 6.26
C ALA A 170 -9.78 1.22 5.43
N ARG A 171 -9.35 0.05 5.91
CA ARG A 171 -8.41 -0.82 5.20
C ARG A 171 -8.99 -1.45 3.94
N SER A 172 -10.29 -1.74 3.98
CA SER A 172 -11.07 -2.12 2.81
C SER A 172 -11.80 -0.88 2.34
N TRP A 173 -11.57 -0.48 1.10
CA TRP A 173 -12.30 0.61 0.49
C TRP A 173 -13.45 0.06 -0.35
N GLY A 174 -14.64 0.54 -0.08
CA GLY A 174 -15.80 0.43 -0.94
C GLY A 174 -16.16 1.80 -1.53
N PRO A 175 -16.94 1.82 -2.62
CA PRO A 175 -17.31 3.03 -3.34
C PRO A 175 -17.99 4.11 -2.49
N PHE A 176 -18.52 3.77 -1.31
CA PHE A 176 -19.19 4.72 -0.41
C PHE A 176 -18.40 5.01 0.85
N ASP A 177 -17.21 4.44 1.01
CA ASP A 177 -16.42 4.64 2.22
C ASP A 177 -15.85 6.05 2.28
N ALA A 178 -15.54 6.50 3.49
CA ALA A 178 -14.94 7.80 3.70
C ALA A 178 -13.46 7.77 3.31
N ILE A 179 -13.02 8.87 2.69
CA ILE A 179 -11.62 9.18 2.44
C ILE A 179 -11.21 10.36 3.32
N SER A 180 -9.97 10.36 3.82
CA SER A 180 -9.41 11.41 4.67
C SER A 180 -8.51 12.32 3.84
N VAL A 181 -9.00 13.53 3.57
CA VAL A 181 -8.37 14.51 2.68
C VAL A 181 -7.84 15.72 3.43
N THR A 182 -6.85 16.40 2.87
CA THR A 182 -6.41 17.70 3.39
C THR A 182 -7.49 18.77 3.18
N ARG A 183 -7.37 19.92 3.85
CA ARG A 183 -8.29 21.05 3.64
C ARG A 183 -8.34 21.50 2.18
N SER A 184 -7.18 21.66 1.52
CA SER A 184 -7.14 22.10 0.13
C SER A 184 -7.84 21.11 -0.80
N THR A 185 -7.64 19.81 -0.58
CA THR A 185 -8.33 18.76 -1.32
C THR A 185 -9.83 18.77 -1.04
N ALA A 186 -10.26 18.98 0.21
CA ALA A 186 -11.66 19.13 0.56
C ALA A 186 -12.31 20.33 -0.15
N GLU A 187 -11.62 21.49 -0.18
CA GLU A 187 -12.09 22.69 -0.89
C GLU A 187 -12.24 22.45 -2.40
N GLN A 188 -11.30 21.71 -3.00
CA GLN A 188 -11.41 21.28 -4.39
C GLN A 188 -12.63 20.37 -4.63
N ILE A 189 -12.78 19.31 -3.83
CA ILE A 189 -13.94 18.40 -3.90
C ILE A 189 -15.25 19.19 -3.78
N THR A 190 -15.33 20.17 -2.88
CA THR A 190 -16.55 20.98 -2.73
C THR A 190 -16.87 21.83 -3.96
N THR A 191 -15.85 22.28 -4.68
CA THR A 191 -16.02 23.03 -5.93
C THR A 191 -16.52 22.10 -7.02
N ASP A 192 -15.84 20.97 -7.19
CA ASP A 192 -16.11 19.99 -8.25
C ASP A 192 -17.47 19.30 -8.06
N LEU A 193 -17.91 19.08 -6.82
CA LEU A 193 -19.24 18.54 -6.52
C LEU A 193 -20.38 19.40 -7.06
N THR A 194 -20.18 20.72 -7.21
CA THR A 194 -21.25 21.61 -7.72
C THR A 194 -21.49 21.45 -9.23
N THR A 195 -20.51 20.94 -9.97
CA THR A 195 -20.56 20.73 -11.42
C THR A 195 -20.65 19.26 -11.80
N SER A 196 -20.21 18.35 -10.93
CA SER A 196 -20.23 16.90 -11.15
C SER A 196 -21.65 16.32 -11.30
N PRO A 197 -21.91 15.45 -12.30
CA PRO A 197 -23.13 14.67 -12.38
C PRO A 197 -23.41 13.82 -11.13
N ALA A 198 -22.36 13.29 -10.47
CA ALA A 198 -22.47 12.54 -9.22
C ALA A 198 -22.86 13.44 -8.04
N GLY A 199 -22.34 14.68 -8.03
CA GLY A 199 -22.54 15.67 -6.97
C GLY A 199 -23.75 16.59 -7.13
N ARG A 200 -24.39 16.66 -8.30
CA ARG A 200 -25.43 17.68 -8.63
C ARG A 200 -26.60 17.83 -7.66
N HIS A 201 -26.87 16.78 -6.87
CA HIS A 201 -27.95 16.75 -5.88
C HIS A 201 -27.46 17.11 -4.46
N LEU A 202 -26.21 17.56 -4.33
CA LEU A 202 -25.54 17.93 -3.10
C LEU A 202 -25.21 19.42 -3.12
N THR A 203 -25.25 20.04 -1.94
CA THR A 203 -24.80 21.41 -1.73
C THR A 203 -23.76 21.41 -0.63
N CYS A 204 -22.58 21.96 -0.93
CA CYS A 204 -21.48 22.07 0.00
C CYS A 204 -21.35 23.50 0.51
N ARG A 205 -21.12 23.67 1.81
CA ARG A 205 -20.87 24.97 2.42
C ARG A 205 -19.88 24.87 3.57
N TRP A 206 -18.89 25.74 3.56
CA TRP A 206 -17.98 25.93 4.68
C TRP A 206 -18.62 26.77 5.79
N LEU A 207 -18.54 26.26 7.02
CA LEU A 207 -18.91 26.92 8.26
C LEU A 207 -17.66 27.02 9.12
N HIS A 208 -16.87 28.09 8.91
CA HIS A 208 -15.53 28.24 9.49
C HIS A 208 -14.55 27.14 9.03
N ASP A 209 -14.18 26.25 9.93
CA ASP A 209 -13.33 25.08 9.70
C ASP A 209 -14.14 23.81 9.43
N THR A 210 -15.46 23.87 9.51
CA THR A 210 -16.34 22.71 9.37
C THR A 210 -17.00 22.69 7.98
N LEU A 211 -17.04 21.54 7.33
CA LEU A 211 -17.71 21.36 6.04
C LEU A 211 -19.12 20.79 6.23
N LEU A 212 -20.12 21.51 5.74
CA LEU A 212 -21.50 21.03 5.67
C LEU A 212 -21.80 20.55 4.24
N ILE A 213 -22.20 19.29 4.08
CA ILE A 213 -22.70 18.72 2.82
C ILE A 213 -24.18 18.34 3.02
N VAL A 214 -25.07 18.97 2.26
CA VAL A 214 -26.52 18.71 2.33
C VAL A 214 -26.98 18.07 1.03
N SER A 215 -27.76 17.00 1.13
CA SER A 215 -28.44 16.43 -0.02
C SER A 215 -29.77 17.15 -0.26
N ASP A 216 -30.03 17.57 -1.50
CA ASP A 216 -31.34 18.09 -1.91
C ASP A 216 -32.33 16.91 -2.00
N PRO A 217 -33.30 16.79 -1.09
CA PRO A 217 -34.24 15.66 -1.06
C PRO A 217 -35.13 15.58 -2.31
N ARG A 218 -35.25 16.67 -3.09
CA ARG A 218 -36.11 16.74 -4.28
C ARG A 218 -35.49 16.12 -5.52
N GLN A 219 -34.17 15.95 -5.55
CA GLN A 219 -33.43 15.50 -6.73
C GLN A 219 -32.96 14.04 -6.61
N ARG A 220 -33.54 13.28 -5.67
CA ARG A 220 -33.04 11.95 -5.32
C ARG A 220 -33.81 10.86 -6.05
N THR A 221 -33.08 9.98 -6.72
CA THR A 221 -33.61 8.75 -7.33
C THR A 221 -33.55 7.54 -6.36
N ASP A 222 -32.80 7.65 -5.25
CA ASP A 222 -32.70 6.65 -4.17
C ASP A 222 -32.95 7.27 -2.79
N PRO A 223 -33.41 6.55 -1.74
CA PRO A 223 -33.55 7.06 -0.37
C PRO A 223 -32.18 7.42 0.24
N GLY A 224 -32.15 8.31 1.23
CA GLY A 224 -30.92 9.04 1.55
C GLY A 224 -30.73 9.42 2.95
N ARG A 225 -29.46 9.33 3.30
CA ARG A 225 -28.93 9.79 4.56
C ARG A 225 -29.07 11.32 4.62
N PRO A 226 -29.40 11.87 5.80
CA PRO A 226 -29.41 13.31 5.99
C PRO A 226 -28.03 13.90 5.66
N GLY A 227 -27.98 15.20 5.38
CA GLY A 227 -26.73 15.92 5.19
C GLY A 227 -25.75 15.68 6.34
N ARG A 228 -24.45 15.83 6.06
CA ARG A 228 -23.36 15.60 7.01
C ARG A 228 -22.63 16.89 7.33
N ILE A 229 -22.28 17.02 8.60
CA ILE A 229 -21.32 17.99 9.11
C ILE A 229 -20.00 17.24 9.29
N ILE A 230 -18.92 17.75 8.72
CA ILE A 230 -17.60 17.13 8.69
C ILE A 230 -16.62 18.10 9.35
N GLU A 231 -16.19 17.74 10.54
CA GLU A 231 -15.16 18.45 11.30
C GLU A 231 -13.77 17.89 10.91
N PRO A 232 -12.71 18.73 10.95
CA PRO A 232 -11.35 18.23 10.77
C PRO A 232 -10.93 17.33 11.95
N ASP A 233 -10.13 16.31 11.67
CA ASP A 233 -9.50 15.48 12.69
C ASP A 233 -8.31 16.18 13.37
N ALA A 234 -7.62 15.47 14.27
CA ALA A 234 -6.48 16.01 15.01
C ALA A 234 -5.32 16.46 14.10
N ASP A 235 -5.24 15.93 12.88
CA ASP A 235 -4.24 16.27 11.87
C ASP A 235 -4.76 17.33 10.87
N GLY A 236 -5.96 17.86 11.09
CA GLY A 236 -6.60 18.86 10.23
C GLY A 236 -7.21 18.29 8.95
N ARG A 237 -7.45 16.98 8.87
CA ARG A 237 -8.00 16.30 7.69
C ARG A 237 -9.50 16.09 7.80
N TYR A 238 -10.18 16.06 6.65
CA TYR A 238 -11.62 15.93 6.53
C TYR A 238 -11.98 14.54 6.03
N GLN A 239 -12.86 13.84 6.75
CA GLN A 239 -13.36 12.53 6.34
C GLN A 239 -14.62 12.69 5.48
N ILE A 240 -14.47 12.57 4.16
CA ILE A 240 -15.53 12.79 3.17
C ILE A 240 -15.94 11.45 2.54
N GLY A 241 -17.24 11.15 2.54
CA GLY A 241 -17.80 9.96 1.88
C GLY A 241 -19.17 9.56 2.41
N GLY A 242 -19.71 8.46 1.87
CA GLY A 242 -21.01 7.88 2.26
C GLY A 242 -22.24 8.61 1.71
N LEU A 243 -22.04 9.59 0.82
CA LEU A 243 -23.09 10.41 0.23
C LEU A 243 -23.22 10.23 -1.28
N TRP A 244 -22.13 9.92 -1.96
CA TRP A 244 -22.05 9.52 -3.37
C TRP A 244 -21.09 8.34 -3.50
N ARG A 245 -21.07 7.72 -4.68
CA ARG A 245 -20.10 6.70 -5.05
C ARG A 245 -18.85 7.38 -5.56
N TRP A 246 -17.70 7.07 -4.96
CA TRP A 246 -16.39 7.33 -5.50
C TRP A 246 -16.06 6.34 -6.63
N GLU A 247 -15.29 6.81 -7.59
CA GLU A 247 -14.63 5.97 -8.59
C GLU A 247 -13.15 5.84 -8.22
N GLU A 248 -12.61 4.64 -8.44
CA GLU A 248 -11.18 4.39 -8.30
C GLU A 248 -10.50 4.94 -9.54
N TRP A 249 -9.38 5.63 -9.37
CA TRP A 249 -8.61 6.10 -10.50
C TRP A 249 -8.07 4.89 -11.28
N PRO A 250 -8.34 4.76 -12.59
CA PRO A 250 -7.83 3.62 -13.35
C PRO A 250 -6.30 3.66 -13.34
N ASP A 251 -5.66 2.57 -12.89
CA ASP A 251 -4.20 2.44 -12.81
C ASP A 251 -3.50 2.75 -14.16
N ASP A 252 -4.20 2.54 -15.29
CA ASP A 252 -3.69 2.76 -16.66
C ASP A 252 -3.52 4.24 -17.04
N ALA A 253 -4.10 5.19 -16.29
CA ALA A 253 -4.04 6.62 -16.62
C ALA A 253 -2.72 7.30 -16.20
N ALA A 254 -1.80 6.59 -15.53
CA ALA A 254 -0.51 7.13 -15.08
C ALA A 254 0.67 6.87 -16.05
N THR A 255 0.40 6.30 -17.23
CA THR A 255 1.45 5.84 -18.17
C THR A 255 1.69 6.67 -19.44
N ASP A 256 1.09 7.86 -19.57
CA ASP A 256 1.33 8.78 -20.70
C ASP A 256 2.17 10.03 -20.33
#